data_AF-A0A840TNQ3-F1
#
_entry.id   AF-A0A840TNQ3-F1
#
_cell.length_a   1.000
_cell.length_b   1.000
_cell.length_c   1.000
_cell.angle_alpha   90.00
_cell.angle_beta   90.00
_cell.angle_gamma   90.00
#
_symmetry.space_group_name_H-M   'P 1'
#
loop_
_entity.id
_entity.type
_entity.pdbx_description
1 polymer ?
#
loop_
_entity_poly.entity_id
_entity_poly.type
_entity_poly.pdbx_seq_one_letter_code
_entity_poly.pdbx_strand_id
1 'polypeptide(L)'
;MDLKIAYTIAQTHLLSKKKQTLVAMLGVTFGIAMFIVMISFMQGVNQFLEDSALDASPHVRIYKQLTSDRPSLIETLRPDGFNVIHHQKPKQELAKIKNGLVIARHIEAQPQVLGVSPQVSTQVFFNVGSVPIPGTLAGVDVLREEKLYRLSQRMKSGNIEDLRANANGVILGRLLARKLNLKVGDKVNVTSSTGGTALLRVVGVFSFGIQTVDDARGYVNMPKVQELIQKDANYITDLHIKMKDPLQAIDFGKQLARQYDYKVEDWAAANQAILAGEQIRGVMTFVVSFTLLVVAGFGIYNIMNMNVINKMKDIAILKATGFNGRDVVAVFLIQSMIIGLLGAILGVTIGFSLSYLLSVTPFDSGDFLAIDTFPVKFDVGYYLLGVAFGVITTVLAGYFPSKKAAKIDPVAVLRG
;
A
#
# COMPACT_ATOMS: atom_id res chain seq x y z
N MET A 1 9.56 2.02 -51.53
CA MET A 1 8.77 0.80 -51.81
C MET A 1 7.33 0.99 -51.32
N ASP A 2 6.35 0.33 -51.95
CA ASP A 2 4.97 0.24 -51.44
C ASP A 2 4.96 -0.53 -50.10
N LEU A 3 4.35 0.03 -49.05
CA LEU A 3 4.24 -0.61 -47.73
C LEU A 3 3.59 -2.00 -47.83
N LYS A 4 2.72 -2.21 -48.84
CA LYS A 4 2.08 -3.51 -49.09
C LYS A 4 3.09 -4.60 -49.43
N ILE A 5 4.08 -4.29 -50.27
CA ILE A 5 5.14 -5.24 -50.65
C ILE A 5 5.99 -5.58 -49.42
N ALA A 6 6.34 -4.56 -48.62
CA ALA A 6 7.09 -4.75 -47.38
C ALA A 6 6.38 -5.71 -46.42
N TYR A 7 5.06 -5.51 -46.27
CA TYR A 7 4.19 -6.32 -45.43
C TYR A 7 4.11 -7.77 -45.92
N THR A 8 3.92 -8.00 -47.22
CA THR A 8 3.88 -9.35 -47.80
C THR A 8 5.19 -10.10 -47.58
N ILE A 9 6.33 -9.43 -47.75
CA ILE A 9 7.66 -10.03 -47.49
C ILE A 9 7.81 -10.35 -45.99
N ALA A 10 7.45 -9.42 -45.11
CA ALA A 10 7.51 -9.62 -43.67
C ALA A 10 6.64 -10.81 -43.20
N GLN A 11 5.41 -10.90 -43.70
CA GLN A 11 4.51 -12.02 -43.41
C GLN A 11 5.08 -13.36 -43.88
N THR A 12 5.67 -13.39 -45.08
CA THR A 12 6.30 -14.59 -45.62
C THR A 12 7.50 -15.02 -44.76
N HIS A 13 8.33 -14.06 -44.33
CA HIS A 13 9.45 -14.34 -43.43
C HIS A 13 8.98 -14.92 -42.10
N LEU A 14 7.95 -14.32 -41.47
CA LEU A 14 7.37 -14.78 -40.21
C LEU A 14 6.85 -16.22 -40.28
N LEU A 15 6.16 -16.56 -41.38
CA LEU A 15 5.54 -17.88 -41.59
C LEU A 15 6.57 -18.95 -41.99
N SER A 16 7.68 -18.57 -42.63
CA SER A 16 8.73 -19.50 -43.04
C SER A 16 9.51 -20.10 -41.86
N LYS A 17 9.62 -19.37 -40.74
CA LYS A 17 10.36 -19.78 -39.53
C LYS A 17 9.49 -19.67 -38.28
N LYS A 18 8.34 -20.36 -38.29
CA LYS A 18 7.33 -20.34 -37.20
C LYS A 18 7.92 -20.52 -35.79
N LYS A 19 8.90 -21.41 -35.61
CA LYS A 19 9.55 -21.62 -34.30
C LYS A 19 10.26 -20.37 -33.77
N GLN A 20 11.03 -19.67 -34.61
CA GLN A 20 11.75 -18.46 -34.20
C GLN A 20 10.78 -17.30 -33.93
N THR A 21 9.76 -17.16 -34.78
CA THR A 21 8.69 -16.19 -34.58
C THR A 21 7.95 -16.44 -33.27
N LEU A 22 7.61 -17.70 -32.96
CA LEU A 22 6.95 -18.08 -31.71
C LEU A 22 7.82 -17.75 -30.50
N VAL A 23 9.11 -18.10 -30.52
CA VAL A 23 10.03 -17.80 -29.41
C VAL A 23 10.18 -16.28 -29.20
N ALA A 24 10.22 -15.49 -30.27
CA ALA A 24 10.24 -14.03 -30.16
C ALA A 24 8.94 -13.48 -29.52
N MET A 25 7.78 -13.95 -29.99
CA MET A 25 6.49 -13.57 -29.41
C MET A 25 6.38 -13.98 -27.94
N LEU A 26 6.87 -15.17 -27.56
CA LEU A 26 6.88 -15.63 -26.18
C LEU A 26 7.75 -14.76 -25.27
N GLY A 27 8.89 -14.27 -25.76
CA GLY A 27 9.73 -13.32 -25.02
C GLY A 27 9.00 -12.01 -24.70
N VAL A 28 8.33 -11.43 -25.70
CA VAL A 28 7.49 -10.23 -25.53
C VAL A 28 6.33 -10.52 -24.56
N THR A 29 5.62 -11.63 -24.80
CA THR A 29 4.46 -12.08 -24.02
C THR A 29 4.81 -12.22 -22.55
N PHE A 30 5.92 -12.91 -22.26
CA PHE A 30 6.37 -13.15 -20.89
C PHE A 30 6.77 -11.85 -20.20
N GLY A 31 7.54 -10.97 -20.86
CA GLY A 31 7.94 -9.68 -20.30
C GLY A 31 6.74 -8.81 -19.91
N ILE A 32 5.76 -8.68 -20.80
CA ILE A 32 4.54 -7.89 -20.57
C ILE A 32 3.65 -8.55 -19.51
N ALA A 33 3.45 -9.87 -19.56
CA ALA A 33 2.63 -10.59 -18.58
C ALA A 33 3.21 -10.45 -17.16
N MET A 34 4.51 -10.68 -16.99
CA MET A 34 5.17 -10.56 -15.69
C MET A 34 5.17 -9.12 -15.17
N PHE A 35 5.37 -8.15 -16.06
CA PHE A 35 5.23 -6.72 -15.72
C PHE A 35 3.83 -6.41 -15.17
N ILE A 36 2.78 -6.83 -15.90
CA ILE A 36 1.37 -6.60 -15.51
C ILE A 36 1.07 -7.27 -14.17
N VAL A 37 1.44 -8.53 -13.99
CA VAL A 37 1.19 -9.27 -12.76
C VAL A 37 1.84 -8.57 -11.57
N MET A 38 3.11 -8.21 -11.70
CA MET A 38 3.87 -7.60 -10.64
C MET A 38 3.35 -6.20 -10.28
N ILE A 39 3.10 -5.34 -11.27
CA ILE A 39 2.61 -3.98 -11.00
C ILE A 39 1.19 -4.00 -10.42
N SER A 40 0.31 -4.84 -10.95
CA SER A 40 -1.08 -4.95 -10.47
C SER A 40 -1.14 -5.48 -9.04
N PHE A 41 -0.32 -6.49 -8.73
CA PHE A 41 -0.21 -7.04 -7.38
C PHE A 41 0.36 -6.03 -6.39
N MET A 42 1.53 -5.42 -6.70
CA MET A 42 2.19 -4.49 -5.78
C MET A 42 1.35 -3.24 -5.51
N GLN A 43 0.65 -2.72 -6.53
CA GLN A 43 -0.27 -1.60 -6.38
C GLN A 43 -1.52 -1.99 -5.60
N GLY A 44 -2.01 -3.23 -5.77
CA GLY A 44 -3.08 -3.78 -4.93
C GLY A 44 -2.68 -3.86 -3.46
N VAL A 45 -1.48 -4.37 -3.15
CA VAL A 45 -0.95 -4.43 -1.78
C VAL A 45 -0.82 -3.02 -1.18
N ASN A 46 -0.27 -2.06 -1.93
CA ASN A 46 -0.14 -0.68 -1.45
C ASN A 46 -1.50 -0.06 -1.12
N GLN A 47 -2.46 -0.18 -2.04
CA GLN A 47 -3.82 0.34 -1.84
C GLN A 47 -4.49 -0.34 -0.64
N PHE A 48 -4.37 -1.66 -0.49
CA PHE A 48 -4.93 -2.36 0.67
C PHE A 48 -4.37 -1.85 1.99
N LEU A 49 -3.05 -1.62 2.07
CA LEU A 49 -2.40 -1.12 3.27
C LEU A 49 -2.81 0.31 3.59
N GLU A 50 -2.92 1.16 2.57
CA GLU A 50 -3.39 2.54 2.70
C GLU A 50 -4.84 2.58 3.18
N ASP A 51 -5.76 1.86 2.52
CA ASP A 51 -7.18 1.78 2.89
C ASP A 51 -7.35 1.24 4.32
N SER A 52 -6.58 0.21 4.69
CA SER A 52 -6.61 -0.35 6.05
C SER A 52 -6.09 0.64 7.10
N ALA A 53 -5.04 1.40 6.78
CA ALA A 53 -4.50 2.43 7.66
C ALA A 53 -5.48 3.60 7.83
N LEU A 54 -6.11 4.04 6.74
CA LEU A 54 -7.15 5.06 6.74
C LEU A 54 -8.38 4.60 7.53
N ASP A 55 -8.83 3.37 7.37
CA ASP A 55 -9.99 2.85 8.11
C ASP A 55 -9.71 2.64 9.59
N ALA A 56 -8.49 2.25 9.98
CA ALA A 56 -8.13 2.03 11.37
C ALA A 56 -7.77 3.32 12.13
N SER A 57 -7.40 4.38 11.42
CA SER A 57 -6.87 5.62 12.01
C SER A 57 -7.83 6.80 11.88
N PRO A 58 -7.86 7.73 12.85
CA PRO A 58 -8.45 9.04 12.62
C PRO A 58 -7.74 9.77 11.46
N HIS A 59 -8.46 10.62 10.73
CA HIS A 59 -7.83 11.51 9.76
C HIS A 59 -7.00 12.58 10.45
N VAL A 60 -7.52 13.11 11.55
CA VAL A 60 -6.82 14.03 12.44
C VAL A 60 -7.08 13.61 13.89
N ARG A 61 -6.01 13.52 14.69
CA ARG A 61 -6.05 13.24 16.12
C ARG A 61 -5.57 14.46 16.88
N ILE A 62 -6.37 14.93 17.82
CA ILE A 62 -5.95 15.96 18.79
C ILE A 62 -5.76 15.28 20.13
N TYR A 63 -4.60 15.46 20.76
CA TYR A 63 -4.30 14.92 22.08
C TYR A 63 -3.33 15.82 22.84
N LYS A 64 -3.33 15.71 24.16
CA LYS A 64 -2.32 16.39 24.98
C LYS A 64 -1.08 15.51 25.09
N GLN A 65 0.00 15.91 24.40
CA GLN A 65 1.29 15.24 24.53
C GLN A 65 1.88 15.50 25.93
N LEU A 66 2.17 14.42 26.66
CA LEU A 66 2.89 14.51 27.93
C LEU A 66 4.38 14.52 27.61
N THR A 67 5.00 15.70 27.72
CA THR A 67 6.42 15.89 27.40
C THR A 67 7.26 15.74 28.67
N SER A 68 8.19 14.79 28.67
CA SER A 68 9.25 14.70 29.69
C SER A 68 10.48 15.53 29.31
N ASP A 69 10.53 15.99 28.05
CA ASP A 69 11.64 16.75 27.49
C ASP A 69 11.69 18.14 28.13
N ARG A 70 12.79 18.39 28.85
CA ARG A 70 13.07 19.67 29.47
C ARG A 70 14.46 20.09 28.99
N PRO A 71 14.65 21.37 28.61
CA PRO A 71 15.97 21.86 28.19
C PRO A 71 17.00 21.52 29.26
N SER A 72 18.20 21.13 28.82
CA SER A 72 19.22 20.67 29.74
C SER A 72 19.57 21.81 30.71
N LEU A 73 19.92 21.47 31.95
CA LEU A 73 20.35 22.49 32.93
C LEU A 73 21.48 23.34 32.35
N ILE A 74 22.40 22.72 31.59
CA ILE A 74 23.54 23.37 30.93
C ILE A 74 23.09 24.43 29.91
N GLU A 75 21.99 24.22 29.18
CA GLU A 75 21.43 25.22 28.25
C GLU A 75 20.82 26.42 28.96
N THR A 76 20.47 26.29 30.24
CA THR A 76 19.76 27.34 31.01
C THR A 76 20.68 28.08 31.99
N LEU A 77 21.90 27.58 32.22
CA LEU A 77 22.87 28.16 33.15
C LEU A 77 23.59 29.34 32.50
N ARG A 78 23.63 30.49 33.19
CA ARG A 78 24.50 31.60 32.79
C ARG A 78 25.89 31.41 33.40
N PRO A 79 26.98 31.42 32.60
CA PRO A 79 28.34 31.23 33.12
C PRO A 79 28.73 32.26 34.20
N ASP A 80 28.28 33.50 34.04
CA ASP A 80 28.66 34.64 34.88
C ASP A 80 27.52 35.12 35.80
N GLY A 81 26.52 34.27 36.07
CA GLY A 81 25.32 34.63 36.84
C GLY A 81 25.07 33.73 38.04
N PHE A 82 24.35 34.26 39.03
CA PHE A 82 23.79 33.44 40.11
C PHE A 82 22.67 32.56 39.54
N ASN A 83 22.91 31.25 39.46
CA ASN A 83 21.97 30.27 38.94
C ASN A 83 21.23 29.57 40.09
N VAL A 84 19.91 29.74 40.18
CA VAL A 84 19.07 29.00 41.12
C VAL A 84 18.49 27.78 40.41
N ILE A 85 18.94 26.59 40.80
CA ILE A 85 18.45 25.33 40.26
C ILE A 85 17.42 24.75 41.23
N HIS A 86 16.16 24.71 40.81
CA HIS A 86 15.15 23.92 41.51
C HIS A 86 15.18 22.47 41.03
N HIS A 87 15.05 21.51 41.94
CA HIS A 87 14.92 20.10 41.58
C HIS A 87 13.71 19.90 40.67
N GLN A 88 13.99 19.56 39.42
CA GLN A 88 12.99 19.46 38.36
C GLN A 88 12.25 18.12 38.45
N LYS A 89 11.32 17.96 39.40
CA LYS A 89 10.39 16.81 39.37
C LYS A 89 9.46 16.92 38.15
N PRO A 90 9.18 15.83 37.44
CA PRO A 90 8.09 15.79 36.46
C PRO A 90 6.81 16.27 37.14
N LYS A 91 6.11 17.23 36.51
CA LYS A 91 4.78 17.62 36.99
C LYS A 91 3.83 16.48 36.66
N GLN A 92 2.93 16.14 37.58
CA GLN A 92 1.84 15.22 37.30
C GLN A 92 0.82 15.92 36.39
N GLU A 93 1.11 15.93 35.10
CA GLU A 93 0.20 16.48 34.10
C GLU A 93 -0.81 15.43 33.67
N LEU A 94 -2.09 15.82 33.69
CA LEU A 94 -3.16 15.02 33.13
C LEU A 94 -3.10 15.10 31.61
N ALA A 95 -3.32 13.97 30.93
CA ALA A 95 -3.51 13.89 29.48
C ALA A 95 -4.86 14.46 29.00
N LYS A 96 -5.60 15.16 29.88
CA LYS A 96 -6.94 15.70 29.60
C LYS A 96 -6.89 16.86 28.62
N ILE A 97 -7.77 16.81 27.62
CA ILE A 97 -8.12 17.96 26.78
C ILE A 97 -9.16 18.80 27.55
N LYS A 98 -8.77 20.01 27.96
CA LYS A 98 -9.68 20.95 28.60
C LYS A 98 -10.82 21.30 27.65
N ASN A 99 -12.06 21.20 28.13
CA ASN A 99 -13.28 21.42 27.34
C ASN A 99 -13.36 20.53 26.08
N GLY A 100 -12.79 19.32 26.10
CA GLY A 100 -12.71 18.43 24.94
C GLY A 100 -14.06 18.19 24.24
N LEU A 101 -15.15 18.01 24.98
CA LEU A 101 -16.49 17.85 24.40
C LEU A 101 -17.01 19.10 23.68
N VAL A 102 -16.66 20.29 24.16
CA VAL A 102 -17.05 21.57 23.51
C VAL A 102 -16.24 21.76 22.23
N ILE A 103 -14.94 21.50 22.29
CA ILE A 103 -14.05 21.53 21.13
C ILE A 103 -14.54 20.54 20.07
N ALA A 104 -14.89 19.31 20.47
CA ALA A 104 -15.42 18.29 19.57
C ALA A 104 -16.66 18.79 18.81
N ARG A 105 -17.63 19.40 19.50
CA ARG A 105 -18.83 19.97 18.86
C ARG A 105 -18.52 21.10 17.90
N HIS A 106 -17.57 21.98 18.24
CA HIS A 106 -17.15 23.05 17.34
C HIS A 106 -16.49 22.48 16.07
N ILE A 107 -15.62 21.48 16.21
CA ILE A 107 -14.97 20.85 15.06
C ILE A 107 -15.99 20.11 14.20
N GLU A 108 -16.93 19.38 14.83
CA GLU A 108 -17.99 18.64 14.15
C GLU A 108 -18.94 19.54 13.34
N ALA A 109 -19.11 20.81 13.73
CA ALA A 109 -19.91 21.78 12.99
C ALA A 109 -19.27 22.25 11.66
N GLN A 110 -18.01 21.89 11.38
CA GLN A 110 -17.34 22.33 10.17
C GLN A 110 -17.75 21.51 8.94
N PRO A 111 -17.96 22.14 7.76
CA PRO A 111 -18.49 21.43 6.57
C PRO A 111 -17.62 20.27 6.07
N GLN A 112 -16.30 20.35 6.20
CA GLN A 112 -15.38 19.28 5.77
C GLN A 112 -15.30 18.08 6.72
N VAL A 113 -15.84 18.21 7.95
CA VAL A 113 -15.80 17.16 8.97
C VAL A 113 -16.97 16.20 8.77
N LEU A 114 -16.69 14.90 8.75
CA LEU A 114 -17.69 13.84 8.70
C LEU A 114 -18.24 13.54 10.11
N GLY A 115 -17.36 13.60 11.11
CA GLY A 115 -17.74 13.56 12.52
C GLY A 115 -16.52 13.53 13.44
N VAL A 116 -16.78 13.67 14.73
CA VAL A 116 -15.75 13.65 15.78
C VAL A 116 -16.10 12.58 16.81
N SER A 117 -15.14 11.72 17.14
CA SER A 117 -15.24 10.73 18.21
C SER A 117 -14.29 11.10 19.36
N PRO A 118 -14.81 11.67 20.45
CA PRO A 118 -14.05 11.81 21.68
C PRO A 118 -13.73 10.42 22.26
N GLN A 119 -12.52 10.24 22.76
CA GLN A 119 -12.10 8.98 23.38
C GLN A 119 -11.35 9.20 24.70
N VAL A 120 -11.34 8.15 25.52
CA VAL A 120 -10.48 8.05 26.71
C VAL A 120 -9.58 6.85 26.53
N SER A 121 -8.29 7.10 26.31
CA SER A 121 -7.29 6.08 26.09
C SER A 121 -6.39 5.94 27.31
N THR A 122 -6.15 4.71 27.74
CA THR A 122 -5.19 4.42 28.81
C THR A 122 -4.37 3.18 28.49
N GLN A 123 -3.12 3.17 28.94
CA GLN A 123 -2.28 1.98 28.88
C GLN A 123 -2.72 1.00 29.96
N VAL A 124 -2.82 -0.27 29.59
CA VAL A 124 -3.27 -1.34 30.47
C VAL A 124 -2.43 -2.60 30.30
N PHE A 125 -2.47 -3.46 31.32
CA PHE A 125 -2.09 -4.86 31.19
C PHE A 125 -3.35 -5.72 31.14
N PHE A 126 -3.46 -6.53 30.09
CA PHE A 126 -4.45 -7.58 29.97
C PHE A 126 -3.90 -8.83 30.64
N ASN A 127 -4.56 -9.28 31.70
CA ASN A 127 -4.10 -10.34 32.58
C ASN A 127 -5.02 -11.55 32.45
N VAL A 128 -4.47 -12.67 31.99
CA VAL A 128 -5.08 -14.01 32.02
C VAL A 128 -4.04 -14.97 32.58
N GLY A 129 -4.35 -15.59 33.71
CA GLY A 129 -3.36 -16.39 34.46
C GLY A 129 -2.19 -15.53 34.95
N SER A 130 -0.96 -15.99 34.72
CA SER A 130 0.28 -15.35 35.23
C SER A 130 0.99 -14.44 34.23
N VAL A 131 0.47 -14.28 33.00
CA VAL A 131 1.15 -13.50 31.95
C VAL A 131 0.43 -12.17 31.74
N PRO A 132 1.05 -11.03 32.11
CA PRO A 132 0.52 -9.71 31.78
C PRO A 132 0.91 -9.34 30.34
N ILE A 133 -0.09 -9.11 29.48
CA ILE A 133 0.14 -8.60 28.12
C ILE A 133 -0.11 -7.09 28.10
N PRO A 134 0.90 -6.25 27.78
CA PRO A 134 0.70 -4.81 27.68
C PRO A 134 -0.17 -4.46 26.48
N GLY A 135 -1.00 -3.43 26.62
CA GLY A 135 -1.81 -2.90 25.55
C GLY A 135 -2.47 -1.57 25.91
N THR A 136 -3.44 -1.17 25.11
CA THR A 136 -4.19 0.07 25.24
C THR A 136 -5.68 -0.23 25.28
N LEU A 137 -6.38 0.34 26.27
CA LEU A 137 -7.83 0.28 26.37
C LEU A 137 -8.41 1.62 25.95
N ALA A 138 -9.21 1.62 24.89
CA ALA A 138 -9.89 2.79 24.37
C ALA A 138 -11.36 2.79 24.82
N GLY A 139 -11.72 3.78 25.62
CA GLY A 139 -13.08 4.10 26.02
C GLY A 139 -13.74 4.94 24.95
N VAL A 140 -14.79 4.40 24.34
CA VAL A 140 -15.42 4.98 23.15
C VAL A 140 -16.92 5.13 23.30
N ASP A 141 -17.50 5.97 22.44
CA ASP A 141 -18.93 6.01 22.15
C ASP A 141 -19.21 5.04 21.00
N VAL A 142 -19.86 3.91 21.32
CA VAL A 142 -20.06 2.79 20.39
C VAL A 142 -20.79 3.21 19.12
N LEU A 143 -21.79 4.10 19.22
CA LEU A 143 -22.57 4.55 18.06
C LEU A 143 -21.75 5.45 17.14
N ARG A 144 -20.89 6.30 17.71
CA ARG A 144 -19.97 7.13 16.92
C ARG A 144 -18.90 6.29 16.23
N GLU A 145 -18.33 5.32 16.93
CA GLU A 145 -17.33 4.44 16.35
C GLU A 145 -17.89 3.61 15.19
N GLU A 146 -19.11 3.08 15.33
CA GLU A 146 -19.78 2.37 14.24
C GLU A 146 -20.00 3.28 13.03
N LYS A 147 -20.47 4.51 13.26
CA LYS A 147 -20.73 5.48 12.18
C LYS A 147 -19.45 5.92 11.45
N LEU A 148 -18.34 6.13 12.19
CA LEU A 148 -17.13 6.76 11.65
C LEU A 148 -16.07 5.76 11.19
N TYR A 149 -16.02 4.57 11.79
CA TYR A 149 -14.98 3.56 11.55
C TYR A 149 -15.54 2.20 11.11
N ARG A 150 -16.89 2.06 11.05
CA ARG A 150 -17.58 0.83 10.60
C ARG A 150 -17.02 -0.41 11.28
N LEU A 151 -16.81 -0.32 12.60
CA LEU A 151 -16.15 -1.36 13.38
C LEU A 151 -16.89 -2.71 13.25
N SER A 152 -18.22 -2.71 13.05
CA SER A 152 -19.00 -3.91 12.72
C SER A 152 -18.46 -4.71 11.53
N GLN A 153 -18.00 -4.05 10.47
CA GLN A 153 -17.44 -4.68 9.26
C GLN A 153 -16.07 -5.31 9.53
N ARG A 154 -15.40 -4.90 10.60
CA ARG A 154 -14.10 -5.40 11.04
C ARG A 154 -14.21 -6.44 12.16
N MET A 155 -15.43 -6.74 12.62
CA MET A 155 -15.67 -7.81 13.59
C MET A 155 -15.45 -9.18 12.96
N LYS A 156 -14.66 -10.03 13.62
CA LYS A 156 -14.48 -11.44 13.25
C LYS A 156 -15.38 -12.36 14.07
N SER A 157 -15.79 -11.93 15.26
CA SER A 157 -16.77 -12.64 16.10
C SER A 157 -17.43 -11.68 17.10
N GLY A 158 -18.66 -12.01 17.52
CA GLY A 158 -19.47 -11.16 18.39
C GLY A 158 -20.13 -9.98 17.67
N ASN A 159 -20.85 -9.15 18.42
CA ASN A 159 -21.54 -7.98 17.89
C ASN A 159 -21.09 -6.71 18.65
N ILE A 160 -20.91 -5.61 17.93
CA ILE A 160 -20.59 -4.32 18.52
C ILE A 160 -21.70 -3.80 19.44
N GLU A 161 -22.97 -4.13 19.16
CA GLU A 161 -24.10 -3.76 20.01
C GLU A 161 -24.03 -4.39 21.42
N ASP A 162 -23.38 -5.55 21.56
CA ASP A 162 -23.17 -6.19 22.86
C ASP A 162 -22.22 -5.38 23.73
N LEU A 163 -21.31 -4.61 23.13
CA LEU A 163 -20.47 -3.66 23.85
C LEU A 163 -21.35 -2.55 24.45
N ARG A 164 -22.32 -2.04 23.70
CA ARG A 164 -23.24 -1.02 24.20
C ARG A 164 -24.14 -1.56 25.32
N ALA A 165 -24.63 -2.79 25.18
CA ALA A 165 -25.51 -3.43 26.16
C ALA A 165 -24.80 -3.83 27.46
N ASN A 166 -23.49 -4.07 27.41
CA ASN A 166 -22.71 -4.55 28.54
C ASN A 166 -21.68 -3.52 29.02
N ALA A 167 -21.94 -2.89 30.16
CA ALA A 167 -21.04 -1.92 30.77
C ALA A 167 -19.64 -2.48 31.10
N ASN A 168 -19.52 -3.80 31.30
CA ASN A 168 -18.26 -4.52 31.53
C ASN A 168 -17.83 -5.34 30.30
N GLY A 169 -18.39 -5.07 29.13
CA GLY A 169 -17.98 -5.68 27.87
C GLY A 169 -16.66 -5.11 27.37
N VAL A 170 -15.86 -5.95 26.72
CA VAL A 170 -14.67 -5.55 25.96
C VAL A 170 -14.64 -6.21 24.60
N ILE A 171 -14.28 -5.45 23.58
CA ILE A 171 -13.91 -5.98 22.27
C ILE A 171 -12.39 -5.95 22.18
N LEU A 172 -11.77 -7.08 21.85
CA LEU A 172 -10.32 -7.20 21.75
C LEU A 172 -9.86 -7.33 20.30
N GLY A 173 -8.65 -6.86 20.00
CA GLY A 173 -8.00 -7.18 18.74
C GLY A 173 -7.76 -8.68 18.60
N ARG A 174 -7.84 -9.20 17.38
CA ARG A 174 -7.72 -10.64 17.08
C ARG A 174 -6.45 -11.27 17.63
N LEU A 175 -5.31 -10.59 17.49
CA LEU A 175 -4.02 -11.12 17.92
C LEU A 175 -3.89 -11.10 19.45
N LEU A 176 -4.39 -10.04 20.09
CA LEU A 176 -4.47 -9.94 21.54
C LEU A 176 -5.33 -11.06 22.14
N ALA A 177 -6.53 -11.28 21.58
CA ALA A 177 -7.43 -12.34 22.03
C ALA A 177 -6.78 -13.73 21.88
N ARG A 178 -6.10 -13.99 20.76
CA ARG A 178 -5.38 -15.26 20.53
C ARG A 178 -4.23 -15.46 21.51
N LYS A 179 -3.39 -14.45 21.74
CA LYS A 179 -2.26 -14.53 22.69
C LYS A 179 -2.72 -14.85 24.12
N LEU A 180 -3.87 -14.31 24.51
CA LEU A 180 -4.50 -14.59 25.79
C LEU A 180 -5.34 -15.87 25.80
N ASN A 181 -5.46 -16.55 24.65
CA ASN A 181 -6.33 -17.70 24.41
C ASN A 181 -7.80 -17.46 24.84
N LEU A 182 -8.32 -16.27 24.52
CA LEU A 182 -9.68 -15.83 24.85
C LEU A 182 -10.61 -15.93 23.64
N LYS A 183 -11.87 -16.29 23.93
CA LYS A 183 -12.99 -16.31 23.00
C LYS A 183 -14.11 -15.39 23.49
N VAL A 184 -15.06 -15.10 22.61
CA VAL A 184 -16.29 -14.38 22.98
C VAL A 184 -17.01 -15.15 24.08
N GLY A 185 -17.31 -14.47 25.18
CA GLY A 185 -17.90 -15.05 26.39
C GLY A 185 -16.93 -15.11 27.56
N ASP A 186 -15.62 -15.18 27.31
CA ASP A 186 -14.60 -15.30 28.34
C ASP A 186 -14.39 -14.00 29.11
N LYS A 187 -13.65 -14.06 30.22
CA LYS A 187 -13.34 -12.89 31.06
C LYS A 187 -11.85 -12.60 31.06
N VAL A 188 -11.49 -11.33 31.06
CA VAL A 188 -10.12 -10.83 31.14
C VAL A 188 -10.03 -9.79 32.24
N ASN A 189 -9.00 -9.89 33.08
CA ASN A 189 -8.73 -8.87 34.08
C ASN A 189 -7.83 -7.80 33.46
N VAL A 190 -8.20 -6.53 33.61
CA VAL A 190 -7.45 -5.42 33.03
C VAL A 190 -6.94 -4.52 34.14
N THR A 191 -5.65 -4.20 34.13
CA THR A 191 -5.02 -3.31 35.10
C THR A 191 -4.51 -2.06 34.39
N SER A 192 -4.99 -0.89 34.77
CA SER A 192 -4.52 0.40 34.26
C SER A 192 -3.14 0.76 34.82
N SER A 193 -2.38 1.56 34.07
CA SER A 193 -1.14 2.20 34.54
C SER A 193 -1.33 3.05 35.81
N THR A 194 -2.56 3.48 36.11
CA THR A 194 -2.94 4.20 37.33
C THR A 194 -3.26 3.29 38.53
N GLY A 195 -3.15 1.97 38.37
CA GLY A 195 -3.39 0.98 39.43
C GLY A 195 -4.84 0.48 39.57
N GLY A 196 -5.80 1.06 38.83
CA GLY A 196 -7.17 0.57 38.80
C GLY A 196 -7.27 -0.78 38.08
N THR A 197 -8.17 -1.65 38.55
CA THR A 197 -8.41 -2.97 37.97
C THR A 197 -9.89 -3.16 37.63
N ALA A 198 -10.18 -3.90 36.55
CA ALA A 198 -11.54 -4.27 36.17
C ALA A 198 -11.58 -5.66 35.52
N LEU A 199 -12.58 -6.46 35.90
CA LEU A 199 -12.88 -7.72 35.23
C LEU A 199 -13.87 -7.47 34.10
N LEU A 200 -13.43 -7.69 32.86
CA LEU A 200 -14.22 -7.44 31.66
C LEU A 200 -14.60 -8.75 30.97
N ARG A 201 -15.76 -8.78 30.32
CA ARG A 201 -16.23 -9.92 29.51
C ARG A 201 -15.96 -9.64 28.03
N VAL A 202 -15.30 -10.56 27.34
CA VAL A 202 -15.07 -10.46 25.90
C VAL A 202 -16.41 -10.61 25.18
N VAL A 203 -16.90 -9.53 24.57
CA VAL A 203 -18.17 -9.53 23.80
C VAL A 203 -17.93 -9.61 22.29
N GLY A 204 -16.69 -9.42 21.86
CA GLY A 204 -16.34 -9.55 20.46
C GLY A 204 -14.84 -9.45 20.18
N VAL A 205 -14.47 -9.76 18.95
CA VAL A 205 -13.10 -9.69 18.44
C VAL A 205 -13.08 -8.95 17.11
N PHE A 206 -12.25 -7.92 16.98
CA PHE A 206 -12.06 -7.16 15.74
C PHE A 206 -10.72 -7.48 15.07
N SER A 207 -10.60 -7.18 13.77
CA SER A 207 -9.32 -7.19 13.06
C SER A 207 -9.29 -6.11 11.99
N PHE A 208 -8.39 -5.14 12.16
CA PHE A 208 -8.08 -4.14 11.12
C PHE A 208 -7.02 -4.65 10.15
N GLY A 209 -6.38 -5.79 10.44
CA GLY A 209 -5.30 -6.33 9.62
C GLY A 209 -3.97 -5.61 9.83
N ILE A 210 -3.89 -4.74 10.84
CA ILE A 210 -2.65 -4.06 11.24
C ILE A 210 -2.19 -4.67 12.54
N GLN A 211 -1.04 -5.35 12.51
CA GLN A 211 -0.51 -6.10 13.65
C GLN A 211 -0.41 -5.24 14.92
N THR A 212 0.12 -4.02 14.82
CA THR A 212 0.30 -3.12 15.98
C THR A 212 -1.02 -2.69 16.64
N VAL A 213 -2.13 -2.73 15.90
CA VAL A 213 -3.47 -2.43 16.43
C VAL A 213 -4.11 -3.71 16.97
N ASP A 214 -4.12 -4.78 16.18
CA ASP A 214 -4.82 -6.03 16.51
C ASP A 214 -4.17 -6.80 17.68
N ASP A 215 -2.90 -6.50 17.98
CA ASP A 215 -2.11 -7.15 19.03
C ASP A 215 -2.15 -6.45 20.39
N ALA A 216 -2.57 -5.19 20.43
CA ALA A 216 -2.44 -4.38 21.63
C ALA A 216 -3.71 -3.62 22.02
N ARG A 217 -4.74 -3.56 21.19
CA ARG A 217 -5.89 -2.66 21.42
C ARG A 217 -7.16 -3.39 21.85
N GLY A 218 -7.84 -2.82 22.85
CA GLY A 218 -9.18 -3.19 23.26
C GLY A 218 -10.13 -1.98 23.32
N TYR A 219 -11.41 -2.21 23.05
CA TYR A 219 -12.46 -1.19 23.11
C TYR A 219 -13.47 -1.52 24.20
N VAL A 220 -13.86 -0.49 24.98
CA VAL A 220 -14.90 -0.55 26.01
C VAL A 220 -15.75 0.72 25.95
N ASN A 221 -16.87 0.74 26.67
CA ASN A 221 -17.63 1.97 26.86
C ASN A 221 -16.77 3.02 27.56
N MET A 222 -16.82 4.27 27.07
CA MET A 222 -16.06 5.38 27.64
C MET A 222 -16.16 5.53 29.17
N PRO A 223 -17.36 5.42 29.80
CA PRO A 223 -17.47 5.50 31.26
C PRO A 223 -16.66 4.44 32.01
N LYS A 224 -16.49 3.24 31.43
CA LYS A 224 -15.74 2.15 32.06
C LYS A 224 -14.25 2.49 32.16
N VAL A 225 -13.66 3.11 31.13
CA VAL A 225 -12.27 3.57 31.22
C VAL A 225 -12.15 4.69 32.25
N GLN A 226 -13.06 5.68 32.23
CA GLN A 226 -13.05 6.79 33.18
C GLN A 226 -13.14 6.29 34.64
N GLU A 227 -13.99 5.31 34.91
CA GLU A 227 -14.07 4.61 36.20
C GLU A 227 -12.74 3.91 36.55
N LEU A 228 -12.19 3.13 35.61
CA LEU A 228 -10.93 2.39 35.78
C LEU A 228 -9.75 3.32 36.15
N ILE A 229 -9.70 4.52 35.57
CA ILE A 229 -8.64 5.50 35.85
C ILE A 229 -9.04 6.55 36.91
N GLN A 230 -10.21 6.39 37.55
CA GLN A 230 -10.75 7.27 38.58
C GLN A 230 -10.84 8.74 38.14
N LYS A 231 -11.39 8.99 36.94
CA LYS A 231 -11.58 10.32 36.38
C LYS A 231 -13.05 10.64 36.14
N ASP A 232 -13.34 11.93 36.04
CA ASP A 232 -14.68 12.45 35.79
C ASP A 232 -15.16 12.19 34.34
N ALA A 233 -16.47 12.29 34.11
CA ALA A 233 -17.07 12.09 32.80
C ALA A 233 -16.60 13.08 31.72
N ASN A 234 -16.07 14.25 32.09
CA ASN A 234 -15.50 15.21 31.16
C ASN A 234 -14.01 14.95 30.87
N TYR A 235 -13.42 13.89 31.42
CA TYR A 235 -12.04 13.50 31.15
C TYR A 235 -11.95 12.84 29.78
N ILE A 236 -11.43 13.57 28.80
CA ILE A 236 -11.20 13.14 27.42
C ILE A 236 -9.71 13.27 27.13
N THR A 237 -9.09 12.22 26.59
CA THR A 237 -7.65 12.22 26.27
C THR A 237 -7.40 12.54 24.81
N ASP A 238 -8.31 12.12 23.94
CA ASP A 238 -8.15 12.17 22.49
C ASP A 238 -9.44 12.65 21.82
N LEU A 239 -9.30 13.48 20.79
CA LEU A 239 -10.36 13.77 19.84
C LEU A 239 -9.96 13.19 18.49
N HIS A 240 -10.70 12.18 18.06
CA HIS A 240 -10.51 11.57 16.75
C HIS A 240 -11.48 12.21 15.76
N ILE A 241 -10.93 12.75 14.67
CA ILE A 241 -11.70 13.49 13.68
C ILE A 241 -11.66 12.70 12.38
N LYS A 242 -12.85 12.43 11.84
CA LYS A 242 -13.01 11.87 10.50
C LYS A 242 -13.52 12.95 9.58
N MET A 243 -12.89 13.04 8.41
CA MET A 243 -13.19 14.04 7.39
C MET A 243 -13.88 13.40 6.20
N LYS A 244 -14.66 14.18 5.46
CA LYS A 244 -15.30 13.73 4.21
C LYS A 244 -14.27 13.38 3.13
N ASP A 245 -13.17 14.12 3.11
CA ASP A 245 -12.02 13.91 2.24
C ASP A 245 -10.76 13.71 3.12
N PRO A 246 -10.14 12.50 3.12
CA PRO A 246 -8.92 12.23 3.86
C PRO A 246 -7.73 13.11 3.45
N LEU A 247 -7.68 13.58 2.20
CA LEU A 247 -6.55 14.38 1.69
C LEU A 247 -6.48 15.76 2.33
N GLN A 248 -7.62 16.30 2.76
CA GLN A 248 -7.69 17.59 3.44
C GLN A 248 -7.23 17.53 4.90
N ALA A 249 -6.97 16.34 5.43
CA ALA A 249 -6.58 16.14 6.82
C ALA A 249 -5.27 16.79 7.21
N ILE A 250 -4.31 16.84 6.29
CA ILE A 250 -2.99 17.41 6.54
C ILE A 250 -3.11 18.92 6.79
N ASP A 251 -3.80 19.64 5.90
CA ASP A 251 -3.94 21.09 6.02
C ASP A 251 -4.92 21.48 7.13
N PHE A 252 -5.98 20.70 7.31
CA PHE A 252 -6.91 20.88 8.42
C PHE A 252 -6.23 20.63 9.78
N GLY A 253 -5.39 19.61 9.89
CA GLY A 253 -4.59 19.34 11.08
C GLY A 253 -3.67 20.50 11.44
N LYS A 254 -2.99 21.10 10.45
CA LYS A 254 -2.16 22.31 10.65
C LYS A 254 -2.99 23.51 11.13
N GLN A 255 -4.20 23.69 10.61
CA GLN A 255 -5.10 24.74 11.07
C GLN A 255 -5.51 24.54 12.54
N LEU A 256 -5.91 23.32 12.89
CA LEU A 256 -6.29 22.96 14.26
C LEU A 256 -5.11 23.11 15.24
N ALA A 257 -3.89 22.75 14.82
CA ALA A 257 -2.67 22.90 15.62
C ALA A 257 -2.35 24.36 15.96
N ARG A 258 -2.74 25.31 15.10
CA ARG A 258 -2.57 26.75 15.36
C ARG A 258 -3.68 27.30 16.26
N GLN A 259 -4.88 26.72 16.17
CA GLN A 259 -6.04 27.18 16.91
C GLN A 259 -6.07 26.66 18.35
N TYR A 260 -5.58 25.44 18.57
CA TYR A 260 -5.63 24.77 19.87
C TYR A 260 -4.23 24.47 20.38
N ASP A 261 -3.98 24.73 21.66
CA ASP A 261 -2.72 24.41 22.36
C ASP A 261 -2.65 22.91 22.72
N TYR A 262 -2.76 22.05 21.71
CA TYR A 262 -2.67 20.60 21.81
C TYR A 262 -1.85 20.05 20.64
N LYS A 263 -1.29 18.85 20.84
CA LYS A 263 -0.65 18.15 19.73
C LYS A 263 -1.74 17.69 18.77
N VAL A 264 -1.54 18.02 17.50
CA VAL A 264 -2.38 17.56 16.41
C VAL A 264 -1.53 16.70 15.50
N GLU A 265 -2.02 15.51 15.22
CA GLU A 265 -1.38 14.51 14.37
C GLU A 265 -2.36 14.12 13.27
N ASP A 266 -1.99 14.31 12.01
CA ASP A 266 -2.77 13.83 10.87
C ASP A 266 -2.44 12.37 10.54
N TRP A 267 -3.28 11.74 9.72
CA TRP A 267 -3.13 10.33 9.39
C TRP A 267 -1.80 10.00 8.70
N ALA A 268 -1.23 10.92 7.90
CA ALA A 268 0.02 10.70 7.20
C ALA A 268 1.20 10.75 8.17
N ALA A 269 1.17 11.65 9.14
CA ALA A 269 2.12 11.68 10.26
C ALA A 269 2.01 10.41 11.13
N ALA A 270 0.78 10.01 11.51
CA ALA A 270 0.55 8.81 12.32
C ALA A 270 0.99 7.51 11.62
N ASN A 271 0.89 7.47 10.30
CA ASN A 271 1.20 6.29 9.48
C ASN A 271 2.43 6.49 8.59
N GLN A 272 3.37 7.35 9.01
CA GLN A 272 4.56 7.68 8.22
C GLN A 272 5.36 6.45 7.79
N ALA A 273 5.44 5.42 8.65
CA ALA A 273 6.13 4.17 8.32
C ALA A 273 5.44 3.38 7.18
N ILE A 274 4.10 3.40 7.12
CA ILE A 274 3.33 2.75 6.04
C ILE A 274 3.56 3.50 4.73
N LEU A 275 3.47 4.83 4.74
CA LEU A 275 3.68 5.69 3.57
C LEU A 275 5.12 5.63 3.06
N ALA A 276 6.11 5.66 3.95
CA ALA A 276 7.51 5.47 3.57
C ALA A 276 7.73 4.08 2.95
N GLY A 277 7.12 3.04 3.53
CA GLY A 277 7.13 1.70 2.98
C GLY A 277 6.47 1.62 1.60
N GLU A 278 5.37 2.34 1.39
CA GLU A 278 4.68 2.44 0.10
C GLU A 278 5.58 3.06 -0.98
N GLN A 279 6.23 4.18 -0.67
CA GLN A 279 7.18 4.83 -1.58
C GLN A 279 8.34 3.89 -1.94
N ILE A 280 8.95 3.24 -0.96
CA ILE A 280 10.05 2.28 -1.18
C ILE A 280 9.57 1.11 -2.05
N ARG A 281 8.42 0.50 -1.73
CA ARG A 281 7.83 -0.59 -2.52
C ARG A 281 7.49 -0.13 -3.94
N GLY A 282 7.00 1.10 -4.11
CA GLY A 282 6.71 1.70 -5.41
C GLY A 282 7.95 1.83 -6.28
N VAL A 283 9.04 2.37 -5.73
CA VAL A 283 10.34 2.46 -6.42
C VAL A 283 10.90 1.08 -6.76
N MET A 284 10.87 0.14 -5.80
CA MET A 284 11.29 -1.25 -6.06
C MET A 284 10.46 -1.90 -7.16
N THR A 285 9.13 -1.74 -7.11
CA THR A 285 8.22 -2.27 -8.13
C THR A 285 8.57 -1.71 -9.50
N PHE A 286 8.81 -0.41 -9.60
CA PHE A 286 9.21 0.25 -10.85
C PHE A 286 10.54 -0.28 -11.37
N VAL A 287 11.58 -0.36 -10.53
CA VAL A 287 12.92 -0.82 -10.94
C VAL A 287 12.90 -2.28 -11.38
N VAL A 288 12.24 -3.16 -10.63
CA VAL A 288 12.14 -4.59 -10.99
C VAL A 288 11.32 -4.75 -12.27
N SER A 289 10.20 -4.03 -12.39
CA SER A 289 9.34 -4.01 -13.58
C SER A 289 10.10 -3.58 -14.83
N PHE A 290 10.84 -2.48 -14.71
CA PHE A 290 11.67 -1.96 -15.78
C PHE A 290 12.75 -2.97 -16.18
N THR A 291 13.41 -3.60 -15.21
CA THR A 291 14.46 -4.60 -15.47
C THR A 291 13.90 -5.83 -16.19
N LEU A 292 12.73 -6.34 -15.79
CA LEU A 292 12.07 -7.46 -16.48
C LEU A 292 11.82 -7.15 -17.95
N LEU A 293 11.33 -5.94 -18.24
CA LEU A 293 11.07 -5.52 -19.60
C LEU A 293 12.35 -5.32 -20.41
N VAL A 294 13.42 -4.79 -19.81
CA VAL A 294 14.74 -4.65 -20.45
C VAL A 294 15.34 -6.02 -20.77
N VAL A 295 15.30 -6.98 -19.83
CA VAL A 295 15.78 -8.35 -20.04
C VAL A 295 14.99 -9.04 -21.15
N ALA A 296 13.66 -8.90 -21.17
CA ALA A 296 12.83 -9.37 -22.28
C ALA A 296 13.24 -8.72 -23.60
N GLY A 297 13.53 -7.41 -23.59
CA GLY A 297 14.03 -6.65 -24.72
C GLY A 297 15.34 -7.18 -25.31
N PHE A 298 16.31 -7.52 -24.47
CA PHE A 298 17.55 -8.16 -24.91
C PHE A 298 17.31 -9.54 -25.54
N GLY A 299 16.40 -10.33 -24.97
CA GLY A 299 15.97 -11.60 -25.56
C GLY A 299 15.42 -11.42 -26.98
N ILE A 300 14.54 -10.44 -27.17
CA ILE A 300 13.96 -10.09 -28.47
C ILE A 300 15.05 -9.63 -29.44
N TYR A 301 15.96 -8.76 -28.99
CA TYR A 301 17.08 -8.28 -29.80
C TYR A 301 17.94 -9.44 -30.32
N ASN A 302 18.30 -10.39 -29.45
CA ASN A 302 19.10 -11.55 -29.85
C ASN A 302 18.40 -12.39 -30.92
N ILE A 303 17.08 -12.61 -30.78
CA ILE A 303 16.30 -13.38 -31.75
C ILE A 303 16.15 -12.61 -33.07
N MET A 304 15.87 -11.30 -33.02
CA MET A 304 15.78 -10.46 -34.22
C MET A 304 17.12 -10.38 -34.95
N ASN A 305 18.22 -10.22 -34.22
CA ASN A 305 19.56 -10.23 -34.79
C ASN A 305 19.86 -11.57 -35.48
N MET A 306 19.53 -12.69 -34.84
CA MET A 306 19.70 -14.02 -35.44
C MET A 306 18.82 -14.21 -36.69
N ASN A 307 17.59 -13.70 -36.68
CA ASN A 307 16.70 -13.72 -37.85
C ASN A 307 17.27 -12.93 -39.01
N VAL A 308 17.82 -11.74 -38.76
CA VAL A 308 18.46 -10.90 -39.79
C VAL A 308 19.70 -11.60 -40.38
N ILE A 309 20.55 -12.19 -39.53
CA ILE A 309 21.76 -12.92 -39.98
C ILE A 309 21.38 -14.11 -40.86
N ASN A 310 20.40 -14.91 -40.44
CA ASN A 310 19.92 -16.07 -41.22
C ASN A 310 19.30 -15.66 -42.56
N LYS A 311 18.89 -14.39 -42.69
CA LYS A 311 18.27 -13.83 -43.90
C LYS A 311 19.24 -12.98 -44.72
N MET A 312 20.54 -12.98 -44.44
CA MET A 312 21.52 -12.19 -45.21
C MET A 312 21.52 -12.53 -46.70
N LYS A 313 21.39 -13.81 -47.08
CA LYS A 313 21.29 -14.21 -48.49
C LYS A 313 20.02 -13.66 -49.16
N ASP A 314 18.88 -13.76 -48.48
CA ASP A 314 17.60 -13.23 -48.98
C ASP A 314 17.68 -11.70 -49.13
N ILE A 315 18.32 -11.00 -48.18
CA ILE A 315 18.57 -9.55 -48.24
C ILE A 315 19.48 -9.20 -49.43
N ALA A 316 20.53 -9.98 -49.69
CA ALA A 316 21.43 -9.76 -50.83
C ALA A 316 20.68 -9.92 -52.17
N ILE A 317 19.80 -10.92 -52.29
CA ILE A 317 18.95 -11.11 -53.49
C ILE A 317 17.99 -9.92 -53.67
N LEU A 318 17.32 -9.47 -52.59
CA LEU A 318 16.45 -8.29 -52.64
C LEU A 318 17.20 -7.05 -53.09
N LYS A 319 18.41 -6.82 -52.56
CA LYS A 319 19.24 -5.68 -52.96
C LYS A 319 19.75 -5.80 -54.41
N ALA A 320 20.13 -7.00 -54.85
CA ALA A 320 20.55 -7.24 -56.24
C ALA A 320 19.41 -7.04 -57.25
N THR A 321 18.15 -7.26 -56.82
CA THR A 321 16.95 -7.01 -57.61
C THR A 321 16.45 -5.56 -57.56
N GLY A 322 17.15 -4.67 -56.83
CA GLY A 322 16.89 -3.22 -56.85
C GLY A 322 16.30 -2.63 -55.56
N PHE A 323 16.18 -3.40 -54.47
CA PHE A 323 15.70 -2.86 -53.19
C PHE A 323 16.78 -2.00 -52.53
N ASN A 324 16.40 -0.82 -52.03
CA ASN A 324 17.31 0.03 -51.28
C ASN A 324 17.42 -0.46 -49.82
N GLY A 325 18.50 -0.06 -49.13
CA GLY A 325 18.71 -0.43 -47.72
C GLY A 325 17.55 0.00 -46.79
N ARG A 326 16.87 1.10 -47.11
CA ARG A 326 15.66 1.55 -46.37
C ARG A 326 14.49 0.58 -46.52
N ASP A 327 14.34 -0.03 -47.69
CA ASP A 327 13.27 -1.01 -47.96
C ASP A 327 13.50 -2.28 -47.14
N VAL A 328 14.77 -2.71 -47.01
CA VAL A 328 15.16 -3.83 -46.13
C VAL A 328 14.82 -3.51 -44.66
N VAL A 329 15.17 -2.31 -44.18
CA VAL A 329 14.82 -1.89 -42.80
C VAL A 329 13.31 -1.91 -42.59
N ALA A 330 12.52 -1.40 -43.55
CA ALA A 330 11.06 -1.38 -43.45
C ALA A 330 10.45 -2.78 -43.30
N VAL A 331 10.95 -3.78 -44.04
CA VAL A 331 10.50 -5.18 -43.91
C VAL A 331 10.69 -5.70 -42.48
N PHE A 332 11.88 -5.52 -41.91
CA PHE A 332 12.17 -5.99 -40.56
C PHE A 332 11.46 -5.19 -39.47
N LEU A 333 11.24 -3.88 -39.66
CA LEU A 333 10.44 -3.08 -38.73
C LEU A 333 8.99 -3.53 -38.69
N ILE A 334 8.37 -3.80 -39.84
CA ILE A 334 7.00 -4.34 -39.92
C ILE A 334 6.96 -5.72 -39.25
N GLN A 335 7.96 -6.56 -39.49
CA GLN A 335 8.09 -7.87 -38.84
C GLN A 335 8.12 -7.74 -37.31
N SER A 336 8.96 -6.85 -36.79
CA SER A 336 9.04 -6.57 -35.35
C SER A 336 7.76 -5.97 -34.79
N MET A 337 7.07 -5.12 -35.55
CA MET A 337 5.78 -4.56 -35.12
C MET A 337 4.70 -5.64 -35.00
N ILE A 338 4.63 -6.58 -35.95
CA ILE A 338 3.69 -7.71 -35.89
C ILE A 338 3.98 -8.60 -34.67
N ILE A 339 5.25 -8.94 -34.44
CA ILE A 339 5.67 -9.74 -33.28
C ILE A 339 5.34 -9.00 -31.98
N GLY A 340 5.62 -7.70 -31.92
CA GLY A 340 5.36 -6.86 -30.75
C GLY A 340 3.88 -6.76 -30.43
N LEU A 341 3.02 -6.55 -31.44
CA LEU A 341 1.57 -6.46 -31.26
C LEU A 341 0.96 -7.81 -30.84
N LEU A 342 1.31 -8.90 -31.51
CA LEU A 342 0.80 -10.23 -31.16
C LEU A 342 1.29 -10.65 -29.76
N GLY A 343 2.58 -10.43 -29.47
CA GLY A 343 3.15 -10.68 -28.16
C GLY A 343 2.52 -9.81 -27.07
N ALA A 344 2.16 -8.56 -27.38
CA ALA A 344 1.47 -7.67 -26.44
C ALA A 344 0.04 -8.10 -26.16
N ILE A 345 -0.73 -8.51 -27.17
CA ILE A 345 -2.08 -9.04 -27.00
C ILE A 345 -2.04 -10.29 -26.11
N LEU A 346 -1.14 -11.24 -26.41
CA LEU A 346 -0.97 -12.43 -25.60
C LEU A 346 -0.47 -12.11 -24.18
N GLY A 347 0.48 -11.18 -24.06
CA GLY A 347 1.05 -10.77 -22.79
C GLY A 347 0.03 -10.11 -21.88
N VAL A 348 -0.82 -9.23 -22.41
CA VAL A 348 -1.95 -8.65 -21.68
C VAL A 348 -2.96 -9.71 -21.27
N THR A 349 -3.31 -10.61 -22.19
CA THR A 349 -4.29 -11.67 -21.90
C THR A 349 -3.81 -12.59 -20.78
N ILE A 350 -2.55 -13.05 -20.87
CA ILE A 350 -1.93 -13.92 -19.85
C ILE A 350 -1.71 -13.15 -18.55
N GLY A 351 -1.19 -11.92 -18.62
CA GLY A 351 -0.97 -11.08 -17.46
C GLY A 351 -2.26 -10.82 -16.69
N PHE A 352 -3.33 -10.43 -17.38
CA PHE A 352 -4.67 -10.30 -16.79
C PHE A 352 -5.16 -11.61 -16.18
N SER A 353 -5.05 -12.73 -16.91
CA SER A 353 -5.52 -14.04 -16.42
C SER A 353 -4.80 -14.48 -15.16
N LEU A 354 -3.47 -14.27 -15.09
CA LEU A 354 -2.66 -14.57 -13.90
C LEU A 354 -2.99 -13.62 -12.75
N SER A 355 -3.14 -12.32 -13.01
CA SER A 355 -3.58 -11.33 -12.02
C SER A 355 -4.96 -11.66 -11.46
N TYR A 356 -5.90 -12.08 -12.31
CA TYR A 356 -7.23 -12.52 -11.90
C TYR A 356 -7.16 -13.79 -11.05
N LEU A 357 -6.37 -14.78 -11.47
CA LEU A 357 -6.16 -16.00 -10.71
C LEU A 357 -5.59 -15.69 -9.31
N LEU A 358 -4.63 -14.76 -9.21
CA LEU A 358 -4.13 -14.28 -7.91
C LEU A 358 -5.24 -13.65 -7.06
N SER A 359 -6.09 -12.80 -7.65
CA SER A 359 -7.15 -12.10 -6.90
C SER A 359 -8.24 -13.01 -6.33
N VAL A 360 -8.43 -14.20 -6.90
CA VAL A 360 -9.41 -15.20 -6.42
C VAL A 360 -8.76 -16.30 -5.59
N THR A 361 -7.43 -16.39 -5.58
CA THR A 361 -6.71 -17.41 -4.81
C THR A 361 -6.83 -17.06 -3.32
N PRO A 362 -7.38 -17.98 -2.49
CA PRO A 362 -7.44 -17.78 -1.06
C PRO A 362 -6.02 -17.62 -0.50
N PHE A 363 -5.82 -16.59 0.30
CA PHE A 363 -4.56 -16.36 0.98
C PHE A 363 -4.82 -16.31 2.49
N ASP A 364 -4.41 -17.36 3.19
CA ASP A 364 -4.37 -17.31 4.65
C ASP A 364 -3.10 -16.56 5.07
N SER A 365 -3.21 -15.24 5.23
CA SER A 365 -2.14 -14.40 5.77
C SER A 365 -1.85 -14.66 7.25
N GLY A 366 -2.57 -15.61 7.86
CA GLY A 366 -2.48 -15.92 9.27
C GLY A 366 -2.75 -14.67 10.12
N ASP A 367 -1.86 -14.43 11.07
CA ASP A 367 -1.97 -13.34 12.05
C ASP A 367 -1.38 -12.00 11.56
N PHE A 368 -0.83 -11.93 10.35
CA PHE A 368 -0.12 -10.74 9.91
C PHE A 368 -1.03 -9.70 9.23
N LEU A 369 -2.00 -10.15 8.44
CA LEU A 369 -2.95 -9.32 7.69
C LEU A 369 -4.36 -9.91 7.80
N ALA A 370 -5.40 -9.10 7.63
CA ALA A 370 -6.80 -9.54 7.57
C ALA A 370 -7.26 -9.57 6.11
N ILE A 371 -6.55 -10.35 5.29
CA ILE A 371 -6.75 -10.46 3.86
C ILE A 371 -7.23 -11.88 3.56
N ASP A 372 -8.32 -12.02 2.82
CA ASP A 372 -8.85 -13.33 2.42
C ASP A 372 -8.31 -13.78 1.03
N THR A 373 -7.93 -12.83 0.17
CA THR A 373 -7.33 -13.09 -1.16
C THR A 373 -6.25 -12.06 -1.50
N PHE A 374 -5.31 -12.40 -2.39
CA PHE A 374 -4.25 -11.45 -2.75
C PHE A 374 -4.83 -10.15 -3.33
N PRO A 375 -4.45 -8.98 -2.80
CA PRO A 375 -4.97 -7.71 -3.31
C PRO A 375 -4.32 -7.42 -4.66
N VAL A 376 -5.15 -7.24 -5.69
CA VAL A 376 -4.71 -6.95 -7.05
C VAL A 376 -5.49 -5.75 -7.58
N LYS A 377 -4.77 -4.74 -8.06
CA LYS A 377 -5.36 -3.54 -8.66
C LYS A 377 -5.37 -3.69 -10.18
N PHE A 378 -6.57 -3.71 -10.76
CA PHE A 378 -6.77 -3.73 -12.20
C PHE A 378 -6.89 -2.28 -12.72
N ASP A 379 -5.78 -1.74 -13.21
CA ASP A 379 -5.73 -0.38 -13.77
C ASP A 379 -5.37 -0.44 -15.26
N VAL A 380 -6.25 0.11 -16.12
CA VAL A 380 -6.10 0.14 -17.58
C VAL A 380 -4.76 0.78 -18.00
N GLY A 381 -4.29 1.76 -17.23
CA GLY A 381 -3.02 2.44 -17.47
C GLY A 381 -1.81 1.50 -17.42
N TYR A 382 -1.82 0.49 -16.54
CA TYR A 382 -0.72 -0.47 -16.45
C TYR A 382 -0.65 -1.38 -17.69
N TYR A 383 -1.80 -1.80 -18.21
CA TYR A 383 -1.87 -2.58 -19.45
C TYR A 383 -1.38 -1.77 -20.64
N LEU A 384 -1.83 -0.52 -20.76
CA LEU A 384 -1.39 0.38 -21.84
C LEU A 384 0.11 0.64 -21.77
N LEU A 385 0.66 0.87 -20.57
CA LEU A 385 2.10 1.07 -20.37
C LEU A 385 2.91 -0.17 -20.77
N GLY A 386 2.44 -1.37 -20.37
CA GLY A 386 3.07 -2.63 -20.75
C GLY A 386 3.07 -2.87 -22.27
N VAL A 387 1.94 -2.62 -22.94
CA VAL A 387 1.81 -2.72 -24.40
C VAL A 387 2.73 -1.71 -25.09
N ALA A 388 2.69 -0.44 -24.68
CA ALA A 388 3.51 0.61 -25.26
C ALA A 388 5.01 0.27 -25.14
N PHE A 389 5.46 -0.13 -23.95
CA PHE A 389 6.85 -0.51 -23.72
C PHE A 389 7.22 -1.72 -24.58
N GLY A 390 6.43 -2.80 -24.54
CA GLY A 390 6.72 -4.02 -25.30
C GLY A 390 6.83 -3.78 -26.80
N VAL A 391 5.92 -2.98 -27.38
CA VAL A 391 5.97 -2.61 -28.80
C VAL A 391 7.20 -1.76 -29.11
N ILE A 392 7.48 -0.72 -28.31
CA ILE A 392 8.67 0.14 -28.49
C ILE A 392 9.95 -0.69 -28.44
N THR A 393 10.09 -1.55 -27.43
CA THR A 393 11.27 -2.40 -27.26
C THR A 393 11.43 -3.37 -28.43
N THR A 394 10.34 -3.97 -28.92
CA THR A 394 10.39 -4.89 -30.06
C THR A 394 10.79 -4.17 -31.35
N VAL A 395 10.26 -2.97 -31.58
CA VAL A 395 10.60 -2.13 -32.73
C VAL A 395 12.08 -1.71 -32.68
N LEU A 396 12.56 -1.25 -31.52
CA LEU A 396 13.99 -0.90 -31.34
C LEU A 396 14.90 -2.12 -31.55
N ALA A 397 14.52 -3.27 -31.00
CA ALA A 397 15.25 -4.52 -31.14
C ALA A 397 15.35 -4.97 -32.61
N GLY A 398 14.33 -4.73 -33.44
CA GLY A 398 14.37 -4.97 -34.88
C GLY A 398 15.15 -3.93 -35.68
N TYR A 399 15.13 -2.67 -35.23
CA TYR A 399 15.75 -1.55 -35.94
C TYR A 399 17.27 -1.64 -36.00
N PHE A 400 17.93 -1.96 -34.87
CA PHE A 400 19.39 -2.02 -34.81
C PHE A 400 20.03 -3.05 -35.76
N PRO A 401 19.63 -4.34 -35.74
CA PRO A 401 20.21 -5.33 -36.64
C PRO A 401 19.82 -5.10 -38.10
N SER A 402 18.58 -4.64 -38.37
CA SER A 402 18.14 -4.38 -39.75
C SER A 402 18.89 -3.22 -40.39
N LYS A 403 19.20 -2.17 -39.62
CA LYS A 403 20.06 -1.06 -40.07
C LYS A 403 21.48 -1.53 -40.42
N LYS A 404 22.03 -2.49 -39.67
CA LYS A 404 23.34 -3.07 -39.98
C LYS A 404 23.30 -3.90 -41.26
N ALA A 405 22.26 -4.72 -41.44
CA ALA A 405 22.10 -5.57 -42.63
C ALA A 405 21.81 -4.78 -43.91
N ALA A 406 21.12 -3.65 -43.81
CA ALA A 406 20.86 -2.77 -44.95
C ALA A 406 22.14 -2.25 -45.64
N LYS A 407 23.25 -2.17 -44.91
CA LYS A 407 24.55 -1.69 -45.41
C LYS A 407 25.43 -2.78 -46.04
N ILE A 408 25.02 -4.04 -45.99
CA ILE A 408 25.83 -5.16 -46.49
C ILE A 408 25.88 -5.13 -48.03
N ASP A 409 27.05 -5.37 -48.61
CA ASP A 409 27.24 -5.48 -50.06
C ASP A 409 26.67 -6.83 -50.57
N PRO A 410 25.70 -6.83 -51.51
CA PRO A 410 25.16 -8.04 -52.09
C PRO A 410 26.21 -8.96 -52.72
N VAL A 411 27.26 -8.39 -53.32
CA VAL A 411 28.30 -9.16 -54.00
C VAL A 411 29.13 -9.96 -53.00
N ALA A 412 29.46 -9.36 -51.86
CA ALA A 412 30.20 -10.02 -50.78
C ALA A 412 29.43 -11.21 -50.22
N VAL A 413 28.11 -11.11 -50.07
CA VAL A 413 27.28 -12.20 -49.50
C VAL A 413 27.03 -13.33 -50.49
N LEU A 414 26.88 -13.02 -51.78
CA LEU A 414 26.56 -14.01 -52.82
C LEU A 414 27.78 -14.80 -53.30
N ARG A 415 28.99 -14.24 -53.20
CA ARG A 415 30.24 -14.91 -53.60
C ARG A 415 30.86 -15.82 -52.52
N GLY A 416 30.37 -15.75 -51.28
CA GLY A 416 30.88 -16.51 -50.14
C GLY A 416 31.69 -15.64 -49.21
#